data_AF-A0AA43TJ43-F1
#
_entry.id   AF-A0AA43TJ43-F1
#
_cell.length_a   1.000
_cell.length_b   1.000
_cell.length_c   1.000
_cell.angle_alpha   90.00
_cell.angle_beta   90.00
_cell.angle_gamma   90.00
#
_symmetry.space_group_name_H-M   'P 1'
#
loop_
_entity.id
_entity.type
_entity.pdbx_description
1 polymer ?
#
loop_
_entity_poly.entity_id
_entity_poly.type
_entity_poly.pdbx_seq_one_letter_code
_entity_poly.pdbx_strand_id
1 'polypeptide(L)'
;MIEPMRGSGERAFIACTVDLLATGVDIERLNAVVFFRYLESSILFYQMLGRGTRIDEVTQKYKFWLYDYTGVTDLFGTDFISAHSSGKKKKTTGGGEDGGDDGEGGDEPPVIQIAGQIVTVNSEGRFILTRREGRDVKIPIDEYRREMLQQVLREAGNLQDFRQLWIENKKRRDLINHLLGENYSPEVLRELEDMQDFDYYDMFAHHGYRAQALKRQERGQSYLDRNLSWFDAMATDTAIVLKGFGHQFGLGGTEALESDSLWQVPDISRAGGLAALKKWGQPGALILEAKGRLFGV
;
A
#
# COMPACT_ATOMS: atom_id res chain seq x y z
N MET A 1 30.24 9.39 -15.75
CA MET A 1 30.72 8.46 -14.72
C MET A 1 29.91 8.67 -13.45
N ILE A 2 29.29 7.62 -12.91
CA ILE A 2 28.36 7.64 -11.76
C ILE A 2 29.07 7.24 -10.44
N GLU A 3 30.38 7.01 -10.48
CA GLU A 3 31.21 6.66 -9.31
C GLU A 3 31.19 7.61 -8.10
N PRO A 4 30.76 8.90 -8.14
CA PRO A 4 30.70 9.71 -6.92
C PRO A 4 29.47 9.46 -6.04
N MET A 5 28.55 8.56 -6.40
CA MET A 5 27.31 8.36 -5.63
C MET A 5 27.51 7.67 -4.27
N ARG A 6 28.73 7.23 -3.94
CA ARG A 6 29.09 6.76 -2.59
C ARG A 6 29.78 7.90 -1.83
N GLY A 7 29.06 8.55 -0.91
CA GLY A 7 29.66 9.40 0.13
C GLY A 7 29.53 10.92 -0.02
N SER A 8 28.62 11.43 -0.85
CA SER A 8 28.30 12.87 -0.89
C SER A 8 27.25 13.24 0.17
N GLY A 9 27.42 14.41 0.82
CA GLY A 9 26.49 14.99 1.79
C GLY A 9 25.22 15.62 1.19
N GLU A 10 24.95 15.37 -0.09
CA GLU A 10 23.71 15.81 -0.75
C GLU A 10 22.53 14.89 -0.41
N ARG A 11 21.38 15.50 -0.09
CA ARG A 11 20.17 14.81 0.39
C ARG A 11 19.40 14.06 -0.71
N ALA A 12 19.70 14.31 -1.98
CA ALA A 12 19.04 13.68 -3.12
C ALA A 12 20.00 13.62 -4.30
N PHE A 13 19.97 12.50 -5.02
CA PHE A 13 20.74 12.32 -6.25
C PHE A 13 19.79 12.10 -7.43
N ILE A 14 20.04 12.82 -8.52
CA ILE A 14 19.24 12.73 -9.75
C ILE A 14 20.18 12.30 -10.88
N ALA A 15 19.82 11.22 -11.57
CA ALA A 15 20.50 10.79 -12.78
C ALA A 15 19.56 10.96 -13.97
N CYS A 16 19.95 11.80 -14.94
CA CYS A 16 19.22 12.00 -16.19
C CYS A 16 19.86 11.14 -17.29
N THR A 17 19.03 10.48 -18.10
CA THR A 17 19.51 9.59 -19.16
C THR A 17 18.50 9.48 -20.29
N VAL A 18 18.96 9.42 -21.53
CA VAL A 18 18.11 9.37 -22.73
C VAL A 18 17.62 7.94 -22.99
N ASP A 19 18.56 6.99 -22.89
CA ASP A 19 18.27 5.57 -22.80
C ASP A 19 18.59 5.15 -21.37
N LEU A 20 17.55 4.88 -20.60
CA LEU A 20 17.70 4.44 -19.23
C LEU A 20 18.60 3.20 -19.21
N LEU A 21 19.85 3.38 -18.77
CA LEU A 21 20.75 2.29 -18.39
C LEU A 21 21.27 1.40 -19.54
N ALA A 22 21.67 1.98 -20.67
CA ALA A 22 22.56 1.29 -21.63
C ALA A 22 23.95 0.95 -21.02
N THR A 23 24.26 1.47 -19.83
CA THR A 23 25.43 1.08 -19.03
C THR A 23 24.95 0.62 -17.66
N GLY A 24 25.46 -0.52 -17.18
CA GLY A 24 24.98 -1.31 -16.03
C GLY A 24 25.08 -0.65 -14.66
N VAL A 25 24.40 0.48 -14.49
CA VAL A 25 24.32 1.22 -13.22
C VAL A 25 23.12 0.67 -12.45
N ASP A 26 23.41 -0.21 -11.51
CA ASP A 26 22.40 -0.80 -10.64
C ASP A 26 22.20 0.07 -9.39
N ILE A 27 21.05 0.74 -9.28
CA ILE A 27 20.65 1.52 -8.10
C ILE A 27 19.53 0.77 -7.39
N GLU A 28 19.86 0.02 -6.33
CA GLU A 28 18.87 -0.71 -5.52
C GLU A 28 17.90 0.23 -4.80
N ARG A 29 18.36 1.43 -4.42
CA ARG A 29 17.63 2.44 -3.64
C ARG A 29 16.86 3.45 -4.49
N LEU A 30 16.40 3.05 -5.68
CA LEU A 30 15.76 3.97 -6.62
C LEU A 30 14.36 4.39 -6.14
N ASN A 31 14.25 5.58 -5.53
CA ASN A 31 13.02 6.05 -4.90
C ASN A 31 12.02 6.71 -5.86
N ALA A 32 12.46 7.14 -7.03
CA ALA A 32 11.59 7.77 -8.02
C ALA A 32 12.05 7.48 -9.46
N VAL A 33 11.09 7.19 -10.34
CA VAL A 33 11.28 7.14 -11.80
C VAL A 33 10.50 8.30 -12.40
N VAL A 34 11.14 9.12 -13.23
CA VAL A 34 10.52 10.30 -13.86
C VAL A 34 10.62 10.16 -15.38
N PHE A 35 9.48 10.14 -16.05
CA PHE A 35 9.39 10.08 -17.51
C PHE A 35 9.16 11.47 -18.10
N PHE A 36 10.14 11.94 -18.87
CA PHE A 36 10.07 13.15 -19.70
C PHE A 36 10.19 12.83 -21.21
N ARG A 37 10.03 11.56 -21.58
CA ARG A 37 10.16 11.07 -22.95
C ARG A 37 8.93 10.24 -23.32
N TYR A 38 8.33 10.55 -24.47
CA TYR A 38 7.29 9.73 -25.06
C TYR A 38 7.83 8.34 -25.39
N LEU A 39 7.15 7.30 -24.91
CA LEU A 39 7.44 5.92 -25.23
C LEU A 39 6.22 5.27 -25.89
N GLU A 40 6.48 4.48 -26.93
CA GLU A 40 5.47 3.65 -27.59
C GLU A 40 5.61 2.16 -27.21
N SER A 41 6.79 1.77 -26.72
CA SER A 41 7.08 0.37 -26.38
C SER A 41 6.72 0.07 -24.92
N SER A 42 5.68 -0.74 -24.74
CA SER A 42 5.30 -1.29 -23.43
C SER A 42 6.44 -2.10 -22.79
N ILE A 43 7.21 -2.86 -23.58
CA ILE A 43 8.39 -3.60 -23.10
C ILE A 43 9.39 -2.65 -22.44
N LEU A 44 9.76 -1.57 -23.14
CA LEU A 44 10.74 -0.61 -22.65
C LEU A 44 10.22 0.12 -21.40
N PHE A 45 8.93 0.48 -21.38
CA PHE A 45 8.28 1.05 -20.22
C PHE A 45 8.40 0.13 -18.99
N TYR A 46 8.03 -1.15 -19.10
CA TYR A 46 8.13 -2.10 -18.00
C TYR A 46 9.59 -2.36 -17.56
N GLN A 47 10.55 -2.35 -18.49
CA GLN A 47 11.97 -2.45 -18.17
C GLN A 47 12.46 -1.25 -17.34
N MET A 48 12.04 -0.04 -17.69
CA MET A 48 12.38 1.18 -16.97
C MET A 48 11.69 1.22 -15.60
N LEU A 49 10.40 0.90 -15.54
CA LEU A 49 9.60 0.84 -14.32
C LEU A 49 10.17 -0.20 -13.33
N GLY A 50 10.57 -1.38 -13.84
CA GLY A 50 11.13 -2.47 -13.04
C GLY A 50 12.42 -2.12 -12.30
N ARG A 51 13.07 -1.00 -12.63
CA ARG A 51 14.21 -0.50 -11.85
C ARG A 51 13.78 0.09 -10.51
N GLY A 52 12.59 0.66 -10.43
CA GLY A 52 12.02 1.23 -9.20
C GLY A 52 11.36 0.21 -8.28
N THR A 53 10.94 -0.94 -8.79
CA THR A 53 10.16 -1.95 -8.03
C THR A 53 10.98 -2.76 -7.02
N ARG A 54 12.31 -2.61 -7.01
CA ARG A 54 13.20 -3.33 -6.08
C ARG A 54 12.97 -2.88 -4.64
N ILE A 55 12.90 -3.84 -3.72
CA ILE A 55 12.80 -3.60 -2.28
C ILE A 55 14.21 -3.44 -1.71
N ASP A 56 14.41 -2.48 -0.82
CA ASP A 56 15.62 -2.37 0.00
C ASP A 56 15.26 -2.24 1.48
N GLU A 57 15.43 -3.32 2.22
CA GLU A 57 15.13 -3.37 3.66
C GLU A 57 16.04 -2.46 4.47
N VAL A 58 17.30 -2.28 4.07
CA VAL A 58 18.27 -1.47 4.81
C VAL A 58 17.84 -0.01 4.86
N THR A 59 17.21 0.49 3.79
CA THR A 59 16.64 1.85 3.74
C THR A 59 15.15 1.90 3.97
N GLN A 60 14.50 0.77 4.28
CA GLN A 60 13.05 0.68 4.44
C GLN A 60 12.28 1.16 3.19
N LYS A 61 12.83 0.88 2.00
CA LYS A 61 12.22 1.22 0.72
C LYS A 61 11.28 0.09 0.29
N TYR A 62 9.99 0.31 0.53
CA TYR A 62 8.92 -0.61 0.14
C TYR A 62 7.99 -0.05 -0.95
N LYS A 63 8.22 1.21 -1.36
CA LYS A 63 7.54 1.88 -2.48
C LYS A 63 8.50 2.78 -3.24
N PHE A 64 8.11 3.21 -4.42
CA PHE A 64 8.79 4.24 -5.21
C PHE A 64 7.74 5.11 -5.89
N TRP A 65 8.15 6.31 -6.29
CA TRP A 65 7.29 7.26 -6.98
C TRP A 65 7.48 7.17 -8.49
N LEU A 66 6.37 7.15 -9.23
CA LEU A 66 6.38 7.25 -10.69
C LEU A 66 5.82 8.62 -11.07
N TYR A 67 6.62 9.41 -11.77
CA TYR A 67 6.21 10.70 -12.32
C TYR A 67 6.15 10.57 -13.85
N ASP A 68 5.03 10.94 -14.44
CA ASP A 68 4.76 10.81 -15.86
C ASP A 68 4.35 12.17 -16.44
N TYR A 69 5.23 12.76 -17.27
CA TYR A 69 4.96 14.02 -17.97
C TYR A 69 4.51 13.80 -19.42
N THR A 70 4.40 12.55 -19.86
CA THR A 70 4.26 12.18 -21.28
C THR A 70 3.10 11.26 -21.59
N GLY A 71 2.37 10.80 -20.58
CA GLY A 71 1.28 9.82 -20.72
C GLY A 71 1.79 8.37 -20.83
N VAL A 72 3.02 8.09 -20.39
CA VAL A 72 3.60 6.74 -20.49
C VAL A 72 2.84 5.71 -19.65
N THR A 73 2.14 6.15 -18.60
CA THR A 73 1.34 5.26 -17.76
C THR A 73 0.13 4.69 -18.49
N ASP A 74 -0.22 5.18 -19.68
CA ASP A 74 -1.23 4.56 -20.55
C ASP A 74 -0.74 3.23 -21.15
N LEU A 75 0.56 2.94 -21.08
CA LEU A 75 1.13 1.66 -21.50
C LEU A 75 0.89 0.52 -20.48
N PHE A 76 0.39 0.81 -19.28
CA PHE A 76 0.01 -0.26 -18.34
C PHE A 76 -1.01 -1.21 -18.96
N GLY A 77 -0.73 -2.52 -18.89
CA GLY A 77 -1.64 -3.55 -19.39
C GLY A 77 -1.74 -3.66 -20.92
N THR A 78 -1.00 -2.85 -21.68
CA THR A 78 -0.94 -2.93 -23.14
C THR A 78 -0.10 -4.13 -23.59
N ASP A 79 -0.46 -4.72 -24.74
CA ASP A 79 0.29 -5.85 -25.28
C ASP A 79 1.73 -5.44 -25.66
N PHE A 80 2.65 -6.38 -25.57
CA PHE A 80 4.03 -6.19 -26.01
C PHE A 80 4.08 -6.17 -27.54
N ILE A 81 3.88 -5.00 -28.15
CA ILE A 81 4.05 -4.83 -29.59
C ILE A 81 5.55 -4.91 -29.88
N SER A 82 6.07 -6.12 -30.06
CA SER A 82 7.29 -6.29 -30.83
C SER A 82 6.89 -6.19 -32.30
N ALA A 83 7.02 -5.01 -32.89
CA ALA A 83 7.06 -4.96 -34.35
C ALA A 83 8.18 -5.91 -34.77
N HIS A 84 7.83 -7.04 -35.42
CA HIS A 84 8.83 -7.86 -36.08
C HIS A 84 9.49 -6.98 -37.13
N SER A 85 10.68 -6.45 -36.83
CA SER A 85 11.55 -5.84 -37.82
C SER A 85 11.95 -6.96 -38.78
N SER A 86 11.12 -7.21 -39.80
CA SER A 86 11.51 -7.98 -40.96
C SER A 86 12.74 -7.29 -41.55
N GLY A 87 13.90 -7.94 -41.44
CA GLY A 87 15.21 -7.35 -41.69
C GLY A 87 15.24 -6.50 -42.96
N LYS A 88 15.55 -5.20 -42.80
CA LYS A 88 15.91 -4.36 -43.93
C LYS A 88 17.21 -4.92 -44.53
N LYS A 89 17.07 -5.41 -45.76
CA LYS A 89 18.15 -5.91 -46.64
C LYS A 89 19.34 -4.96 -46.61
N LYS A 90 20.49 -5.54 -46.27
CA LYS A 90 21.83 -4.98 -46.47
C LYS A 90 21.99 -4.68 -47.97
N LYS A 91 21.98 -3.40 -48.36
CA LYS A 91 22.31 -2.99 -49.73
C LYS A 91 23.82 -2.74 -49.76
N THR A 92 24.55 -3.73 -50.27
CA THR A 92 25.94 -3.61 -50.69
C THR A 92 25.99 -2.80 -51.98
N THR A 93 26.83 -1.76 -52.03
CA THR A 93 27.49 -1.27 -53.25
C THR A 93 28.66 -0.42 -52.77
N GLY A 94 29.87 -0.82 -53.14
CA GLY A 94 31.11 -0.17 -52.75
C GLY A 94 31.67 0.77 -53.82
N GLY A 95 32.74 1.46 -53.43
CA GLY A 95 33.81 1.93 -54.30
C GLY A 95 33.75 3.42 -54.69
N GLY A 96 34.75 4.19 -54.25
CA GLY A 96 35.12 5.49 -54.84
C GLY A 96 35.74 6.46 -53.83
N GLU A 97 37.03 6.72 -53.97
CA GLU A 97 37.92 7.58 -53.15
C GLU A 97 37.74 9.09 -53.35
N ASP A 98 38.25 9.82 -52.35
CA ASP A 98 38.90 11.14 -52.34
C ASP A 98 38.16 12.45 -52.65
N GLY A 99 38.36 13.41 -51.73
CA GLY A 99 38.10 14.84 -51.91
C GLY A 99 37.81 15.51 -50.57
N GLY A 100 38.83 16.08 -49.93
CA GLY A 100 38.67 16.89 -48.71
C GLY A 100 37.93 18.20 -48.94
N ASP A 101 37.27 18.69 -47.89
CA ASP A 101 37.09 20.13 -47.65
C ASP A 101 36.71 20.34 -46.18
N ASP A 102 37.39 21.31 -45.56
CA ASP A 102 37.19 21.75 -44.18
C ASP A 102 35.98 22.68 -44.12
N GLY A 103 34.93 22.29 -43.39
CA GLY A 103 33.72 23.09 -43.19
C GLY A 103 33.34 23.19 -41.73
N GLU A 104 33.87 24.21 -41.04
CA GLU A 104 33.35 24.74 -39.78
C GLU A 104 31.86 25.14 -39.93
N GLY A 105 31.04 24.78 -38.94
CA GLY A 105 29.65 25.24 -38.86
C GLY A 105 28.71 24.22 -38.23
N GLY A 106 29.03 23.73 -37.03
CA GLY A 106 28.08 22.96 -36.24
C GLY A 106 26.98 23.88 -35.73
N ASP A 107 25.84 23.90 -36.41
CA ASP A 107 24.58 24.38 -35.84
C ASP A 107 24.27 23.48 -34.63
N GLU A 108 24.53 23.97 -33.43
CA GLU A 108 23.99 23.37 -32.21
C GLU A 108 22.46 23.31 -32.35
N PRO A 109 21.81 22.18 -32.02
CA PRO A 109 20.36 22.08 -32.11
C PRO A 109 19.75 23.23 -31.29
N PRO A 110 18.77 23.97 -31.85
CA PRO A 110 18.25 25.17 -31.21
C PRO A 110 17.70 24.81 -29.84
N VAL A 111 18.23 25.48 -28.81
CA VAL A 111 17.70 25.38 -27.45
C VAL A 111 16.30 25.98 -27.45
N ILE A 112 15.28 25.12 -27.37
CA ILE A 112 13.88 25.56 -27.25
C ILE A 112 13.72 26.23 -25.88
N GLN A 113 13.70 27.57 -25.86
CA GLN A 113 13.28 28.32 -24.68
C GLN A 113 11.76 28.39 -24.62
N ILE A 114 11.17 27.75 -23.61
CA ILE A 114 9.75 27.89 -23.30
C ILE A 114 9.59 29.07 -22.33
N ALA A 115 8.95 30.15 -22.77
CA ALA A 115 8.56 31.25 -21.89
C ALA A 115 7.57 30.75 -20.82
N GLY A 116 7.53 31.40 -19.66
CA GLY A 116 6.72 30.97 -18.50
C GLY A 116 5.27 30.63 -18.88
N GLN A 117 4.95 29.34 -18.91
CA GLN A 117 3.61 28.85 -19.15
C GLN A 117 2.84 28.79 -17.83
N ILE A 118 1.58 29.22 -17.84
CA ILE A 118 0.67 28.95 -16.73
C ILE A 118 0.31 27.47 -16.80
N VAL A 119 0.92 26.69 -15.91
CA VAL A 119 0.61 25.26 -15.76
C VAL A 119 -0.59 25.12 -14.84
N THR A 120 -1.60 24.38 -15.27
CA THR A 120 -2.74 24.00 -14.43
C THR A 120 -2.62 22.53 -14.11
N VAL A 121 -2.60 22.17 -12.82
CA VAL A 121 -2.58 20.76 -12.39
C VAL A 121 -4.03 20.29 -12.29
N ASN A 122 -4.45 19.47 -13.25
CA ASN A 122 -5.75 18.81 -13.20
C ASN A 122 -5.59 17.45 -12.51
N SER A 123 -6.43 17.18 -11.51
CA SER A 123 -6.44 15.86 -10.87
C SER A 123 -7.23 14.88 -11.74
N GLU A 124 -6.59 13.80 -12.17
CA GLU A 124 -7.25 12.69 -12.88
C GLU A 124 -7.99 11.72 -11.94
N GLY A 125 -7.87 11.92 -10.62
CA GLY A 125 -8.38 11.02 -9.60
C GLY A 125 -7.30 10.12 -9.01
N ARG A 126 -7.74 9.18 -8.17
CA ARG A 126 -6.88 8.18 -7.52
C ARG A 126 -7.27 6.79 -8.00
N PHE A 127 -6.27 5.98 -8.34
CA PHE A 127 -6.46 4.64 -8.87
C PHE A 127 -5.54 3.66 -8.14
N ILE A 128 -5.99 2.42 -8.02
CA ILE A 128 -5.18 1.29 -7.57
C ILE A 128 -4.83 0.48 -8.81
N LEU A 129 -3.54 0.31 -9.06
CA LEU A 129 -3.06 -0.56 -10.12
C LEU A 129 -3.16 -2.01 -9.62
N THR A 130 -3.97 -2.83 -10.28
CA THR A 130 -4.10 -4.26 -9.97
C THR A 130 -3.91 -5.10 -11.22
N ARG A 131 -3.67 -6.40 -11.04
CA ARG A 131 -3.58 -7.36 -12.15
C ARG A 131 -4.90 -8.09 -12.33
N ARG A 132 -5.56 -7.87 -13.48
CA ARG A 132 -6.78 -8.59 -13.91
C ARG A 132 -6.49 -9.35 -15.19
N GLU A 133 -6.80 -10.65 -15.21
CA GLU A 133 -6.62 -11.51 -16.40
C GLU A 133 -5.20 -11.43 -17.01
N GLY A 134 -4.18 -11.25 -16.16
CA GLY A 134 -2.77 -11.13 -16.57
C GLY A 134 -2.34 -9.73 -17.03
N ARG A 135 -3.23 -8.72 -17.01
CA ARG A 135 -2.95 -7.34 -17.40
C ARG A 135 -3.05 -6.38 -16.22
N ASP A 136 -2.23 -5.34 -16.22
CA ASP A 136 -2.29 -4.29 -15.21
C ASP A 136 -3.39 -3.29 -15.57
N VAL A 137 -4.30 -3.01 -14.64
CA VAL A 137 -5.47 -2.16 -14.85
C VAL A 137 -5.54 -1.14 -13.71
N LYS A 138 -5.73 0.14 -14.08
CA LYS A 138 -6.01 1.23 -13.12
C LYS A 138 -7.48 1.14 -12.69
N ILE A 139 -7.73 0.84 -11.42
CA ILE A 139 -9.08 0.77 -10.86
C ILE A 139 -9.36 2.01 -10.02
N PRO A 140 -10.45 2.77 -10.28
CA PRO A 140 -10.86 3.86 -9.41
C PRO A 140 -11.10 3.38 -7.96
N ILE A 141 -10.73 4.18 -6.95
CA ILE A 141 -10.91 3.78 -5.54
C ILE A 141 -12.35 3.32 -5.25
N ASP A 142 -13.36 4.03 -5.77
CA ASP A 142 -14.77 3.70 -5.54
C ASP A 142 -15.16 2.33 -6.08
N GLU A 143 -14.58 1.90 -7.20
CA GLU A 143 -14.77 0.56 -7.75
C GLU A 143 -14.08 -0.47 -6.86
N TYR A 144 -12.81 -0.26 -6.53
CA TYR A 144 -12.04 -1.16 -5.68
C TYR A 144 -12.70 -1.39 -4.31
N ARG A 145 -13.14 -0.30 -3.68
CA ARG A 145 -13.88 -0.32 -2.42
C ARG A 145 -15.16 -1.12 -2.53
N ARG A 146 -15.98 -0.84 -3.55
CA ARG A 146 -17.26 -1.53 -3.77
C ARG A 146 -17.05 -3.04 -3.94
N GLU A 147 -16.08 -3.45 -4.74
CA GLU A 147 -15.80 -4.87 -4.98
C GLU A 147 -15.24 -5.57 -3.75
N MET A 148 -14.29 -4.96 -3.03
CA MET A 148 -13.80 -5.53 -1.78
C MET A 148 -14.93 -5.72 -0.76
N LEU A 149 -15.83 -4.74 -0.64
CA LEU A 149 -16.98 -4.82 0.27
C LEU A 149 -18.00 -5.86 -0.17
N GLN A 150 -18.15 -6.12 -1.47
CA GLN A 150 -19.01 -7.22 -1.94
C GLN A 150 -18.52 -8.57 -1.42
N GLN A 151 -17.20 -8.79 -1.31
CA GLN A 151 -16.67 -10.02 -0.73
C GLN A 151 -16.96 -10.11 0.78
N VAL A 152 -16.79 -9.00 1.51
CA VAL A 152 -17.14 -8.94 2.95
C VAL A 152 -18.64 -9.21 3.17
N LEU A 153 -19.51 -8.63 2.33
CA LEU A 153 -20.96 -8.80 2.43
C LEU A 153 -21.45 -10.21 2.07
N ARG A 154 -20.69 -10.97 1.27
CA ARG A 154 -20.98 -12.39 0.99
C ARG A 154 -20.75 -13.27 2.22
N GLU A 155 -19.70 -12.98 2.98
CA GLU A 155 -19.34 -13.70 4.21
C GLU A 155 -20.21 -13.29 5.41
N ALA A 156 -20.63 -12.02 5.45
CA ALA A 156 -21.47 -11.48 6.52
C ALA A 156 -22.56 -10.55 5.96
N GLY A 157 -23.80 -11.03 5.92
CA GLY A 157 -24.92 -10.32 5.29
C GLY A 157 -25.41 -9.08 6.06
N ASN A 158 -25.06 -8.94 7.34
CA ASN A 158 -25.41 -7.79 8.16
C ASN A 158 -24.31 -7.48 9.20
N LEU A 159 -24.44 -6.32 9.87
CA LEU A 159 -23.44 -5.85 10.84
C LEU A 159 -23.25 -6.80 12.04
N GLN A 160 -24.31 -7.46 12.46
CA GLN A 160 -24.25 -8.39 13.59
C GLN A 160 -23.47 -9.66 13.20
N ASP A 161 -23.73 -10.22 12.02
CA ASP A 161 -22.98 -11.35 11.48
C ASP A 161 -21.50 -10.98 11.30
N PHE A 162 -21.23 -9.78 10.77
CA PHE A 162 -19.88 -9.27 10.60
C PHE A 162 -19.15 -9.16 11.93
N ARG A 163 -19.82 -8.64 12.98
CA ARG A 163 -19.27 -8.56 14.32
C ARG A 163 -18.93 -9.95 14.87
N GLN A 164 -19.82 -10.93 14.73
CA GLN A 164 -19.56 -12.30 15.20
C GLN A 164 -18.38 -12.94 14.45
N LEU A 165 -18.31 -12.74 13.13
CA LEU A 165 -17.18 -13.16 12.33
C LEU A 165 -15.88 -12.50 12.83
N TRP A 166 -15.90 -11.20 13.11
CA TRP A 166 -14.71 -10.41 13.44
C TRP A 166 -14.08 -10.74 14.79
N ILE A 167 -14.89 -11.04 15.81
CA ILE A 167 -14.39 -11.38 17.14
C ILE A 167 -13.71 -12.75 17.19
N GLU A 168 -14.06 -13.63 16.25
CA GLU A 168 -13.45 -14.93 16.07
C GLU A 168 -12.16 -14.79 15.25
N ASN A 169 -11.00 -14.87 15.92
CA ASN A 169 -9.68 -14.71 15.32
C ASN A 169 -9.51 -15.50 14.01
N LYS A 170 -9.84 -16.80 14.03
CA LYS A 170 -9.69 -17.66 12.86
C LYS A 170 -10.54 -17.17 11.69
N LYS A 171 -11.83 -16.89 11.90
CA LYS A 171 -12.74 -16.42 10.84
C LYS A 171 -12.32 -15.07 10.30
N ARG A 172 -11.90 -14.13 11.17
CA ARG A 172 -11.36 -12.83 10.73
C ARG A 172 -10.13 -13.01 9.84
N ARG A 173 -9.16 -13.81 10.28
CA ARG A 173 -7.94 -14.08 9.49
C ARG A 173 -8.26 -14.74 8.16
N ASP A 174 -9.19 -15.68 8.14
CA ASP A 174 -9.62 -16.34 6.91
C ASP A 174 -10.27 -15.34 5.94
N LEU A 175 -11.12 -14.42 6.42
CA LEU A 175 -11.66 -13.31 5.62
C LEU A 175 -10.55 -12.41 5.05
N ILE A 176 -9.62 -11.94 5.88
CA ILE A 176 -8.53 -11.05 5.43
C ILE A 176 -7.64 -11.78 4.41
N ASN A 177 -7.30 -13.04 4.65
CA ASN A 177 -6.51 -13.85 3.72
C ASN A 177 -7.24 -14.07 2.39
N HIS A 178 -8.56 -14.28 2.43
CA HIS A 178 -9.37 -14.41 1.22
C HIS A 178 -9.34 -13.12 0.38
N LEU A 179 -9.55 -11.96 1.01
CA LEU A 179 -9.45 -10.66 0.33
C LEU A 179 -8.08 -10.47 -0.32
N LEU A 180 -7.00 -10.74 0.43
CA LEU A 180 -5.63 -10.64 -0.09
C LEU A 180 -5.38 -11.61 -1.25
N GLY A 181 -5.91 -12.83 -1.17
CA GLY A 181 -5.84 -13.84 -2.23
C GLY A 181 -6.56 -13.41 -3.52
N GLU A 182 -7.58 -12.56 -3.41
CA GLU A 182 -8.28 -11.94 -4.54
C GLU A 182 -7.69 -10.56 -4.95
N ASN A 183 -6.51 -10.20 -4.44
CA ASN A 183 -5.81 -8.92 -4.67
C ASN A 183 -6.53 -7.68 -4.09
N TYR A 184 -7.35 -7.86 -3.06
CA TYR A 184 -7.89 -6.77 -2.25
C TYR A 184 -7.10 -6.59 -0.96
N SER A 185 -6.46 -5.43 -0.81
CA SER A 185 -5.70 -5.03 0.37
C SER A 185 -6.51 -4.03 1.21
N PRO A 186 -6.99 -4.44 2.40
CA PRO A 186 -7.69 -3.54 3.31
C PRO A 186 -6.82 -2.34 3.72
N GLU A 187 -5.50 -2.54 3.86
CA GLU A 187 -4.57 -1.46 4.22
C GLU A 187 -4.46 -0.39 3.14
N VAL A 188 -4.42 -0.82 1.86
CA VAL A 188 -4.36 0.12 0.74
C VAL A 188 -5.63 0.97 0.68
N LEU A 189 -6.81 0.37 0.86
CA LEU A 189 -8.04 1.16 0.92
C LEU A 189 -8.01 2.13 2.10
N ARG A 190 -7.58 1.66 3.27
CA ARG A 190 -7.48 2.47 4.49
C ARG A 190 -6.54 3.67 4.33
N GLU A 191 -5.41 3.48 3.64
CA GLU A 191 -4.47 4.58 3.32
C GLU A 191 -5.11 5.60 2.37
N LEU A 192 -5.78 5.12 1.32
CA LEU A 192 -6.31 5.96 0.25
C LEU A 192 -7.60 6.73 0.60
N GLU A 193 -8.35 6.25 1.60
CA GLU A 193 -9.55 6.88 2.15
C GLU A 193 -9.25 7.67 3.45
N ASP A 194 -7.97 7.88 3.78
CA ASP A 194 -7.53 8.64 4.96
C ASP A 194 -8.09 8.06 6.30
N MET A 195 -8.17 6.72 6.39
CA MET A 195 -8.73 5.98 7.52
C MET A 195 -7.66 5.25 8.38
N GLN A 196 -6.39 5.68 8.38
CA GLN A 196 -5.28 5.00 9.07
C GLN A 196 -5.41 5.00 10.61
N ASP A 197 -6.20 5.91 11.18
CA ASP A 197 -6.52 5.95 12.61
C ASP A 197 -7.60 4.92 13.01
N PHE A 198 -8.32 4.37 12.03
CA PHE A 198 -9.41 3.42 12.22
C PHE A 198 -8.89 1.98 12.15
N ASP A 199 -9.59 1.08 12.83
CA ASP A 199 -9.37 -0.36 12.68
C ASP A 199 -10.00 -0.85 11.36
N TYR A 200 -9.55 -2.00 10.84
CA TYR A 200 -10.22 -2.62 9.69
C TYR A 200 -11.69 -2.92 9.98
N TYR A 201 -12.02 -3.26 11.23
CA TYR A 201 -13.41 -3.41 11.66
C TYR A 201 -14.23 -2.16 11.32
N ASP A 202 -13.74 -0.99 11.74
CA ASP A 202 -14.42 0.29 11.58
C ASP A 202 -14.57 0.67 10.10
N MET A 203 -13.53 0.47 9.30
CA MET A 203 -13.57 0.70 7.85
C MET A 203 -14.63 -0.17 7.16
N PHE A 204 -14.63 -1.48 7.42
CA PHE A 204 -15.62 -2.39 6.84
C PHE A 204 -17.02 -2.16 7.37
N ALA A 205 -17.17 -1.92 8.68
CA ALA A 205 -18.45 -1.59 9.32
C ALA A 205 -19.07 -0.32 8.69
N HIS A 206 -18.25 0.71 8.48
CA HIS A 206 -18.68 1.98 7.93
C HIS A 206 -19.10 1.88 6.47
N HIS A 207 -18.24 1.35 5.60
CA HIS A 207 -18.56 1.31 4.18
C HIS A 207 -19.52 0.18 3.79
N GLY A 208 -19.44 -0.98 4.45
CA GLY A 208 -20.27 -2.14 4.14
C GLY A 208 -21.65 -2.09 4.78
N TYR A 209 -21.75 -1.57 6.01
CA TYR A 209 -22.97 -1.66 6.82
C TYR A 209 -23.51 -0.31 7.31
N ARG A 210 -22.91 0.80 6.85
CA ARG A 210 -23.30 2.17 7.23
C ARG A 210 -23.20 2.43 8.74
N ALA A 211 -22.32 1.71 9.43
CA ALA A 211 -22.03 1.98 10.82
C ALA A 211 -21.23 3.27 10.98
N GLN A 212 -21.27 3.87 12.16
CA GLN A 212 -20.35 4.94 12.51
C GLN A 212 -18.94 4.34 12.68
N ALA A 213 -17.96 4.87 11.95
CA ALA A 213 -16.56 4.54 12.16
C ALA A 213 -16.04 5.26 13.42
N LEU A 214 -15.36 4.54 14.30
CA LEU A 214 -14.65 5.11 15.44
C LEU A 214 -13.15 4.94 15.25
N LYS A 215 -12.36 5.95 15.60
CA LYS A 215 -10.90 5.77 15.65
C LYS A 215 -10.56 4.71 16.70
N ARG A 216 -9.42 4.05 16.55
CA ARG A 216 -8.97 2.99 17.48
C ARG A 216 -9.02 3.46 18.94
N GLN A 217 -8.50 4.66 19.21
CA GLN A 217 -8.50 5.28 20.54
C GLN A 217 -9.92 5.55 21.06
N GLU A 218 -10.81 6.05 20.20
CA GLU A 218 -12.20 6.35 20.57
C GLU A 218 -12.99 5.08 20.90
N ARG A 219 -12.82 4.02 20.09
CA ARG A 219 -13.45 2.71 20.34
C ARG A 219 -12.92 2.08 21.62
N GLY A 220 -11.60 2.11 21.83
CA GLY A 220 -10.97 1.64 23.06
C GLY A 220 -11.51 2.36 24.30
N GLN A 221 -11.64 3.69 24.23
CA GLN A 221 -12.20 4.50 25.31
C GLN A 221 -13.69 4.21 25.53
N SER A 222 -14.49 4.13 24.45
CA SER A 222 -15.92 3.83 24.55
C SER A 222 -16.17 2.44 25.16
N TYR A 223 -15.29 1.46 24.92
CA TYR A 223 -15.34 0.16 25.58
C TYR A 223 -15.13 0.27 27.09
N LEU A 224 -14.17 1.08 27.53
CA LEU A 224 -13.90 1.29 28.95
C LEU A 224 -15.10 1.96 29.64
N ASP A 225 -15.64 3.02 29.04
CA ASP A 225 -16.70 3.83 29.63
C ASP A 225 -18.04 3.09 29.70
N ARG A 226 -18.39 2.34 28.65
CA ARG A 226 -19.70 1.66 28.57
C ARG A 226 -19.77 0.35 29.36
N ASN A 227 -18.64 -0.18 29.83
CA ASN A 227 -18.59 -1.48 30.51
C ASN A 227 -18.16 -1.38 31.98
N LEU A 228 -18.24 -0.19 32.60
CA LEU A 228 -17.90 0.01 34.01
C LEU A 228 -18.59 -0.98 34.95
N SER A 229 -19.92 -1.14 34.82
CA SER A 229 -20.68 -2.08 35.65
C SER A 229 -20.28 -3.54 35.47
N TRP A 230 -19.82 -3.92 34.27
CA TRP A 230 -19.31 -5.26 33.99
C TRP A 230 -17.96 -5.48 34.66
N PHE A 231 -17.08 -4.48 34.65
CA PHE A 231 -15.80 -4.55 35.35
C PHE A 231 -15.98 -4.55 36.88
N ASP A 232 -16.89 -3.73 37.41
CA ASP A 232 -17.12 -3.60 38.85
C ASP A 232 -17.73 -4.86 39.47
N ALA A 233 -18.40 -5.68 38.66
CA ALA A 233 -18.93 -6.98 39.09
C ALA A 233 -17.84 -8.05 39.26
N MET A 234 -16.63 -7.83 38.75
CA MET A 234 -15.55 -8.82 38.67
C MET A 234 -14.48 -8.65 39.76
N ALA A 235 -13.65 -9.68 39.94
CA ALA A 235 -12.44 -9.55 40.75
C ALA A 235 -11.48 -8.50 40.16
N THR A 236 -10.82 -7.71 41.02
CA THR A 236 -9.95 -6.60 40.62
C THR A 236 -8.91 -6.99 39.56
N ASP A 237 -8.21 -8.11 39.76
CA ASP A 237 -7.22 -8.63 38.81
C ASP A 237 -7.83 -8.89 37.42
N THR A 238 -9.01 -9.53 37.38
CA THR A 238 -9.73 -9.84 36.14
C THR A 238 -10.15 -8.56 35.43
N ALA A 239 -10.69 -7.59 36.17
CA ALA A 239 -11.09 -6.29 35.65
C ALA A 239 -9.89 -5.51 35.07
N ILE A 240 -8.72 -5.55 35.71
CA ILE A 240 -7.49 -4.92 35.19
C ILE A 240 -7.11 -5.52 33.84
N VAL A 241 -7.10 -6.85 33.72
CA VAL A 241 -6.78 -7.53 32.45
C VAL A 241 -7.77 -7.12 31.35
N LEU A 242 -9.07 -7.13 31.63
CA LEU A 242 -10.10 -6.82 30.63
C LEU A 242 -10.17 -5.34 30.26
N LYS A 243 -9.87 -4.42 31.19
CA LYS A 243 -9.68 -2.99 30.87
C LYS A 243 -8.45 -2.80 29.97
N GLY A 244 -7.40 -3.59 30.18
CA GLY A 244 -6.21 -3.60 29.33
C GLY A 244 -6.51 -3.78 27.84
N PHE A 245 -7.56 -4.54 27.47
CA PHE A 245 -7.98 -4.71 26.08
C PHE A 245 -8.40 -3.40 25.41
N GLY A 246 -9.11 -2.52 26.12
CA GLY A 246 -9.50 -1.21 25.58
C GLY A 246 -8.28 -0.36 25.23
N HIS A 247 -7.31 -0.30 26.14
CA HIS A 247 -6.07 0.44 25.94
C HIS A 247 -5.21 -0.14 24.81
N GLN A 248 -5.04 -1.47 24.77
CA GLN A 248 -4.24 -2.12 23.73
C GLN A 248 -4.89 -2.01 22.35
N PHE A 249 -6.22 -2.09 22.27
CA PHE A 249 -6.94 -1.82 21.05
C PHE A 249 -6.72 -0.37 20.57
N GLY A 250 -6.73 0.61 21.48
CA GLY A 250 -6.42 2.00 21.14
C GLY A 250 -5.07 2.17 20.45
N LEU A 251 -4.05 1.43 20.92
CA LEU A 251 -2.68 1.51 20.41
C LEU A 251 -2.49 0.81 19.06
N GLY A 252 -3.00 -0.42 18.91
CA GLY A 252 -2.68 -1.26 17.75
C GLY A 252 -3.87 -1.98 17.11
N GLY A 253 -5.10 -1.58 17.44
CA GLY A 253 -6.32 -2.13 16.88
C GLY A 253 -6.54 -3.60 17.26
N THR A 254 -7.25 -4.31 16.40
CA THR A 254 -7.60 -5.73 16.60
C THR A 254 -6.35 -6.61 16.73
N GLU A 255 -5.29 -6.33 15.97
CA GLU A 255 -4.05 -7.13 15.97
C GLU A 255 -3.32 -7.07 17.32
N ALA A 256 -3.37 -5.94 18.03
CA ALA A 256 -2.79 -5.82 19.37
C ALA A 256 -3.43 -6.75 20.40
N LEU A 257 -4.70 -7.12 20.21
CA LEU A 257 -5.42 -8.02 21.11
C LEU A 257 -5.09 -9.49 20.89
N GLU A 258 -4.29 -9.79 19.87
CA GLU A 258 -3.98 -11.16 19.45
C GLU A 258 -2.49 -11.44 19.40
N SER A 259 -1.67 -10.41 19.64
CA SER A 259 -0.25 -10.55 19.84
C SER A 259 0.06 -11.21 21.19
N ASP A 260 1.06 -12.07 21.22
CA ASP A 260 1.61 -12.62 22.47
C ASP A 260 2.14 -11.52 23.41
N SER A 261 2.51 -10.36 22.86
CA SER A 261 2.95 -9.18 23.61
C SER A 261 1.85 -8.60 24.51
N LEU A 262 0.56 -8.87 24.22
CA LEU A 262 -0.57 -8.45 25.06
C LEU A 262 -0.37 -8.88 26.52
N TRP A 263 0.10 -10.10 26.73
CA TRP A 263 0.27 -10.67 28.06
C TRP A 263 1.53 -10.16 28.78
N GLN A 264 2.40 -9.45 28.07
CA GLN A 264 3.62 -8.83 28.60
C GLN A 264 3.41 -7.37 29.02
N VAL A 265 2.25 -6.78 28.68
CA VAL A 265 1.88 -5.43 29.11
C VAL A 265 1.96 -5.35 30.64
N PRO A 266 2.70 -4.39 31.23
CA PRO A 266 3.03 -4.41 32.67
C PRO A 266 1.83 -4.57 33.59
N ASP A 267 0.72 -3.87 33.31
CA ASP A 267 -0.48 -3.92 34.16
C ASP A 267 -1.25 -5.22 34.00
N ILE A 268 -1.32 -5.77 32.77
CA ILE A 268 -1.93 -7.09 32.50
C ILE A 268 -1.10 -8.19 33.16
N SER A 269 0.22 -8.14 33.01
CA SER A 269 1.15 -9.12 33.57
C SER A 269 1.11 -9.11 35.10
N ARG A 270 1.16 -7.92 35.73
CA ARG A 270 1.09 -7.76 37.19
C ARG A 270 -0.25 -8.22 37.78
N ALA A 271 -1.35 -8.04 37.04
CA ALA A 271 -2.66 -8.57 37.42
C ALA A 271 -2.78 -10.10 37.25
N GLY A 272 -1.77 -10.76 36.67
CA GLY A 272 -1.75 -12.21 36.47
C GLY A 272 -2.23 -12.70 35.10
N GLY A 273 -2.50 -11.79 34.16
CA GLY A 273 -2.82 -12.10 32.76
C GLY A 273 -3.91 -13.17 32.59
N LEU A 274 -3.61 -14.22 31.81
CA LEU A 274 -4.53 -15.35 31.61
C LEU A 274 -4.94 -16.06 32.91
N ALA A 275 -4.08 -16.11 33.92
CA ALA A 275 -4.40 -16.74 35.20
C ALA A 275 -5.47 -15.96 35.96
N ALA A 276 -5.51 -14.63 35.83
CA ALA A 276 -6.55 -13.78 36.41
C ALA A 276 -7.93 -14.07 35.80
N LEU A 277 -7.99 -14.32 34.49
CA LEU A 277 -9.24 -14.65 33.81
C LEU A 277 -9.79 -16.00 34.28
N LYS A 278 -8.91 -17.00 34.50
CA LYS A 278 -9.30 -18.34 34.98
C LYS A 278 -10.00 -18.31 36.34
N LYS A 279 -9.69 -17.33 37.20
CA LYS A 279 -10.34 -17.18 38.52
C LYS A 279 -11.81 -16.81 38.40
N TRP A 280 -12.20 -16.16 37.31
CA TRP A 280 -13.57 -15.69 37.08
C TRP A 280 -14.38 -16.64 36.18
N GLY A 281 -13.75 -17.21 35.16
CA GLY A 281 -14.42 -18.12 34.23
C GLY A 281 -13.48 -18.71 33.19
N GLN A 282 -14.06 -19.25 32.12
CA GLN A 282 -13.31 -19.78 30.98
C GLN A 282 -12.62 -18.61 30.24
N PRO A 283 -11.27 -18.55 30.17
CA PRO A 283 -10.57 -17.39 29.58
C PRO A 283 -10.98 -17.11 28.13
N GLY A 284 -11.15 -18.14 27.31
CA GLY A 284 -11.58 -17.97 25.91
C GLY A 284 -12.96 -17.33 25.79
N ALA A 285 -13.91 -17.71 26.66
CA ALA A 285 -15.24 -17.13 26.67
C ALA A 285 -15.22 -15.66 27.12
N LEU A 286 -14.42 -15.32 28.14
CA LEU A 286 -14.27 -13.95 28.60
C LEU A 286 -13.58 -13.05 27.57
N ILE A 287 -12.59 -13.57 26.86
CA ILE A 287 -11.93 -12.84 25.76
C ILE A 287 -12.93 -12.57 24.63
N LEU A 288 -13.75 -13.56 24.26
CA LEU A 288 -14.80 -13.39 23.26
C LEU A 288 -15.87 -12.37 23.72
N GLU A 289 -16.30 -12.42 24.98
CA GLU A 289 -17.23 -11.44 25.53
C GLU A 289 -16.63 -10.03 25.53
N ALA A 290 -15.36 -9.88 25.92
CA ALA A 290 -14.65 -8.60 25.89
C ALA A 290 -14.58 -8.03 24.47
N LYS A 291 -14.22 -8.85 23.48
CA LYS A 291 -14.23 -8.46 22.06
C LYS A 291 -15.64 -8.11 21.59
N GLY A 292 -16.65 -8.91 21.95
CA GLY A 292 -18.05 -8.65 21.63
C GLY A 292 -18.53 -7.29 22.15
N ARG A 293 -18.12 -6.93 23.38
CA ARG A 293 -18.38 -5.62 23.98
C ARG A 293 -17.60 -4.50 23.27
N LEU A 294 -16.32 -4.72 22.94
CA LEU A 294 -15.45 -3.74 22.28
C LEU A 294 -15.92 -3.35 20.87
N PHE A 295 -16.41 -4.31 20.08
CA PHE A 295 -17.00 -4.04 18.78
C PHE A 295 -18.51 -3.78 18.85
N GLY A 296 -19.08 -3.88 20.06
CA GLY A 296 -20.47 -3.62 20.40
C GLY A 296 -20.79 -2.15 20.68
N VAL A 297 -19.76 -1.34 20.96
CA VAL A 297 -19.89 0.10 21.25
C VAL A 297 -20.13 0.94 20.01
#